data_AF-A0A5C4JFL4-F1
#
_entry.id   AF-A0A5C4JFL4-F1
#
_cell.length_a   1.000
_cell.length_b   1.000
_cell.length_c   1.000
_cell.angle_alpha   90.00
_cell.angle_beta   90.00
_cell.angle_gamma   90.00
#
_symmetry.space_group_name_H-M   'P 1'
#
loop_
_entity.id
_entity.type
_entity.pdbx_description
1 polymer ?
#
loop_
_entity_poly.entity_id
_entity_poly.type
_entity_poly.pdbx_seq_one_letter_code
_entity_poly.pdbx_strand_id
1 'polypeptide(L)'
;MTLTPARQRNAVSGGMALGLILNKRASLPHNKVALDLSFEGAWESWPYRSKFPQVARDLANGTDGIVAMTRADEDKHTAGVLYWKVDGPALRIATRDPDWAPDNPEDLAYAAKRIGDEVPLEGWRKLAKEFIDRFER
;
A
#
# COMPACT_ATOMS: atom_id res chain seq x y z
N MET A 1 2.94 -4.93 20.63
CA MET A 1 3.71 -3.66 20.51
C MET A 1 2.96 -2.76 19.54
N THR A 2 2.58 -1.56 19.94
CA THR A 2 1.88 -0.63 19.04
C THR A 2 2.87 -0.03 18.05
N LEU A 3 2.61 -0.17 16.74
CA LEU A 3 3.43 0.47 15.70
C LEU A 3 3.44 2.00 15.90
N THR A 4 4.61 2.63 15.76
CA THR A 4 4.71 4.09 15.76
C THR A 4 3.90 4.69 14.61
N PRO A 5 3.45 5.96 14.70
CA PRO A 5 2.75 6.66 13.61
C PRO A 5 3.42 6.51 12.24
N ALA A 6 4.74 6.71 12.18
CA ALA A 6 5.51 6.57 10.94
C ALA A 6 5.51 5.13 10.41
N ARG A 7 5.64 4.13 11.30
CA ARG A 7 5.58 2.71 10.90
C ARG A 7 4.21 2.31 10.37
N GLN A 8 3.12 2.79 10.97
CA GLN A 8 1.76 2.51 10.47
C GLN A 8 1.56 3.05 9.05
N ARG A 9 1.98 4.29 8.79
CA ARG A 9 1.87 4.91 7.47
C ARG A 9 2.70 4.18 6.40
N ASN A 10 3.94 3.83 6.75
CA ASN A 10 4.81 3.07 5.85
C ASN A 10 4.27 1.66 5.60
N ALA A 11 3.68 1.02 6.62
CA ALA A 11 3.08 -0.29 6.50
C ALA A 11 1.87 -0.28 5.55
N VAL A 12 0.98 0.72 5.66
CA VAL A 12 -0.14 0.87 4.72
C VAL A 12 0.36 1.12 3.29
N SER A 13 1.35 2.01 3.12
CA SER A 13 1.88 2.29 1.78
C SER A 13 2.55 1.09 1.13
N GLY A 14 3.40 0.37 1.87
CA GLY A 14 4.06 -0.85 1.39
C GLY A 14 3.08 -2.02 1.23
N GLY A 15 2.11 -2.15 2.15
CA GLY A 15 1.05 -3.15 2.09
C GLY A 15 0.13 -2.96 0.88
N MET A 16 -0.16 -1.71 0.52
CA MET A 16 -0.92 -1.41 -0.69
C MET A 16 -0.14 -1.77 -1.95
N ALA A 17 1.16 -1.46 -2.01
CA ALA A 17 2.03 -1.89 -3.12
C ALA A 17 2.06 -3.43 -3.23
N LEU A 18 2.27 -4.13 -2.12
CA LEU A 18 2.27 -5.60 -2.09
C LEU A 18 0.91 -6.17 -2.54
N GLY A 19 -0.19 -5.62 -2.06
CA GLY A 19 -1.54 -6.03 -2.44
C GLY A 19 -1.81 -5.88 -3.94
N LEU A 20 -1.32 -4.81 -4.56
CA LEU A 20 -1.46 -4.59 -6.00
C LEU A 20 -0.61 -5.60 -6.81
N ILE A 21 0.62 -5.88 -6.37
CA ILE A 21 1.46 -6.94 -6.96
C ILE A 21 0.76 -8.31 -6.89
N LEU A 22 0.15 -8.65 -5.75
CA LEU A 22 -0.64 -9.89 -5.58
C LEU A 22 -1.85 -9.95 -6.53
N ASN A 23 -2.38 -8.80 -6.96
CA ASN A 23 -3.44 -8.69 -7.97
C ASN A 23 -2.89 -8.41 -9.39
N LYS A 24 -1.60 -8.65 -9.64
CA LYS A 24 -0.94 -8.47 -10.95
C LYS A 24 -1.06 -7.04 -11.51
N ARG A 25 -1.05 -6.05 -10.62
CA ARG A 25 -0.99 -4.61 -10.94
C ARG A 25 0.30 -4.02 -10.37
N ALA A 26 1.25 -3.69 -11.25
CA ALA A 26 2.51 -3.06 -10.84
C ALA A 26 2.54 -1.54 -11.03
N SER A 27 1.48 -0.97 -11.63
CA SER A 27 1.37 0.46 -11.88
C SER A 27 -0.09 0.92 -11.91
N LEU A 28 -0.29 2.19 -11.63
CA LEU A 28 -1.59 2.88 -11.70
C LEU A 28 -1.42 4.19 -12.50
N PRO A 29 -2.46 4.65 -13.23
CA PRO A 29 -2.45 6.00 -13.76
C PRO A 29 -2.54 7.02 -12.62
N HIS A 30 -1.81 8.12 -12.75
CA HIS A 30 -1.72 9.17 -11.74
C HIS A 30 -2.94 10.10 -11.82
N ASN A 31 -4.12 9.55 -11.50
CA ASN A 31 -5.38 10.28 -11.42
C ASN A 31 -5.75 10.49 -9.95
N LYS A 32 -5.33 11.63 -9.38
CA LYS A 32 -5.49 11.93 -7.95
C LYS A 32 -6.90 11.69 -7.43
N VAL A 33 -7.92 12.25 -8.08
CA VAL A 33 -9.31 12.17 -7.60
C VAL A 33 -9.80 10.72 -7.57
N ALA A 34 -9.56 9.96 -8.64
CA ALA A 34 -9.95 8.56 -8.70
C ALA A 34 -9.18 7.71 -7.67
N LEU A 35 -7.90 7.97 -7.48
CA LEU A 35 -7.06 7.29 -6.50
C LEU A 35 -7.54 7.56 -5.06
N ASP A 36 -7.82 8.81 -4.71
CA ASP A 36 -8.29 9.22 -3.38
C ASP A 36 -9.62 8.54 -3.03
N LEU A 37 -10.63 8.71 -3.88
CA LEU A 37 -11.97 8.14 -3.64
C LEU A 37 -11.97 6.61 -3.59
N SER A 38 -11.21 5.97 -4.47
CA SER A 38 -11.13 4.51 -4.52
C SER A 38 -10.44 3.95 -3.29
N PHE A 39 -9.36 4.60 -2.84
CA PHE A 39 -8.62 4.17 -1.66
C PHE A 39 -9.43 4.38 -0.37
N GLU A 40 -10.04 5.54 -0.18
CA GLU A 40 -10.87 5.82 1.00
C GLU A 40 -12.06 4.85 1.08
N GLY A 41 -12.72 4.58 -0.06
CA GLY A 41 -13.80 3.61 -0.12
C GLY A 41 -13.37 2.18 0.22
N ALA A 42 -12.21 1.76 -0.27
CA ALA A 42 -11.65 0.44 0.06
C ALA A 42 -11.16 0.36 1.51
N TRP A 43 -10.61 1.46 2.05
CA TRP A 43 -10.14 1.56 3.42
C TRP A 43 -11.29 1.41 4.43
N GLU A 44 -12.41 2.10 4.20
CA GLU A 44 -13.56 2.06 5.10
C GLU A 44 -14.16 0.65 5.24
N SER A 45 -14.18 -0.14 4.17
CA SER A 45 -14.68 -1.52 4.20
C SER A 45 -13.65 -2.55 4.68
N TRP A 46 -12.38 -2.14 4.85
CA TRP A 46 -11.30 -3.08 5.13
C TRP A 46 -11.25 -3.53 6.60
N PRO A 47 -11.33 -4.86 6.89
CA PRO A 47 -11.41 -5.37 8.27
C PRO A 47 -10.19 -5.05 9.15
N TYR A 48 -9.03 -4.82 8.55
CA TYR A 48 -7.78 -4.58 9.27
C TYR A 48 -7.51 -3.09 9.55
N ARG A 49 -8.41 -2.18 9.15
CA ARG A 49 -8.21 -0.72 9.34
C ARG A 49 -7.96 -0.33 10.80
N SER A 50 -8.59 -1.03 11.75
CA SER A 50 -8.45 -0.80 13.19
C SER A 50 -7.03 -1.04 13.72
N LYS A 51 -6.20 -1.78 12.98
CA LYS A 51 -4.78 -2.01 13.30
C LYS A 51 -3.89 -0.81 12.99
N PHE A 52 -4.39 0.17 12.24
CA PHE A 52 -3.67 1.38 11.84
C PHE A 52 -4.41 2.65 12.27
N PRO A 53 -4.62 2.86 13.59
CA PRO A 53 -5.39 3.99 14.10
C PRO A 53 -4.82 5.35 13.70
N GLN A 54 -3.50 5.46 13.48
CA GLN A 54 -2.91 6.71 12.98
C GLN A 54 -3.34 7.00 11.54
N VAL A 55 -3.39 5.99 10.66
CA VAL A 55 -3.78 6.18 9.26
C VAL A 55 -5.27 6.51 9.19
N ALA A 56 -6.11 5.86 9.99
CA ALA A 56 -7.52 6.21 10.12
C ALA A 56 -7.70 7.68 10.57
N ARG A 57 -6.91 8.14 11.55
CA ARG A 57 -6.94 9.53 12.00
C ARG A 57 -6.44 10.50 10.92
N ASP A 58 -5.38 10.14 10.20
CA ASP A 58 -4.83 10.97 9.13
C ASP A 58 -5.88 11.19 8.02
N LEU A 59 -6.56 10.12 7.58
CA LEU A 59 -7.65 10.19 6.60
C LEU A 59 -8.83 11.02 7.12
N ALA A 60 -9.27 10.79 8.35
CA ALA A 60 -10.35 11.57 8.98
C ALA A 60 -10.03 13.07 9.11
N ASN A 61 -8.74 13.42 9.21
CA ASN A 61 -8.26 14.80 9.25
C ASN A 61 -7.97 15.39 7.85
N GLY A 62 -8.37 14.71 6.77
CA GLY A 62 -8.23 15.20 5.40
C GLY A 62 -6.89 14.89 4.73
N THR A 63 -6.14 13.89 5.21
CA THR A 63 -5.01 13.37 4.43
C THR A 63 -5.55 12.64 3.21
N ASP A 64 -5.07 13.02 2.02
CA ASP A 64 -5.48 12.40 0.78
C ASP A 64 -5.18 10.89 0.74
N GLY A 65 -6.10 10.09 0.18
CA GLY A 65 -5.92 8.65 0.00
C GLY A 65 -4.66 8.28 -0.79
N ILE A 66 -4.32 9.03 -1.85
CA ILE A 66 -3.08 8.86 -2.62
C ILE A 66 -1.84 9.05 -1.75
N VAL A 67 -1.87 9.97 -0.78
CA VAL A 67 -0.75 10.21 0.14
C VAL A 67 -0.63 9.08 1.14
N ALA A 68 -1.75 8.54 1.63
CA ALA A 68 -1.75 7.35 2.48
C ALA A 68 -1.21 6.12 1.74
N MET A 69 -1.57 5.96 0.46
CA MET A 69 -1.13 4.86 -0.41
C MET A 69 0.34 4.96 -0.82
N THR A 70 0.81 6.14 -1.20
CA THR A 70 2.13 6.30 -1.89
C THR A 70 3.25 6.81 -0.99
N ARG A 71 3.01 6.90 0.33
CA ARG A 71 3.95 7.53 1.27
C ARG A 71 5.35 6.93 1.32
N ALA A 72 5.49 5.61 1.09
CA ALA A 72 6.78 4.94 0.97
C ALA A 72 7.30 5.16 -0.46
N ASP A 73 8.10 6.20 -0.65
CA ASP A 73 8.65 6.64 -1.93
C ASP A 73 10.15 6.28 -2.05
N GLU A 74 10.79 6.70 -3.15
CA GLU A 74 12.21 6.43 -3.45
C GLU A 74 13.17 7.03 -2.40
N ASP A 75 12.85 8.23 -1.90
CA ASP A 75 13.69 8.98 -0.97
C ASP A 75 13.54 8.48 0.48
N LYS A 76 12.41 7.85 0.81
CA LYS A 76 12.22 7.24 2.13
C LYS A 76 12.83 5.85 2.17
N HIS A 77 13.88 5.71 2.96
CA HIS A 77 14.43 4.43 3.43
C HIS A 77 13.48 3.74 4.42
N THR A 78 12.24 3.47 4.00
CA THR A 78 11.32 2.66 4.77
C THR A 78 11.87 1.24 4.88
N ALA A 79 11.55 0.53 5.96
CA ALA A 79 12.02 -0.84 6.15
C ALA A 79 11.41 -1.84 5.12
N GLY A 80 10.46 -1.40 4.29
CA GLY A 80 9.80 -2.21 3.27
C GLY A 80 10.67 -2.45 2.03
N VAL A 81 10.41 -3.57 1.35
CA VAL A 81 11.08 -3.96 0.09
C VAL A 81 10.56 -3.13 -1.09
N LEU A 82 9.26 -2.80 -1.05
CA LEU A 82 8.53 -2.10 -2.12
C LEU A 82 8.38 -0.61 -1.83
N TYR A 83 8.40 0.19 -2.90
CA TYR A 83 8.12 1.63 -2.84
C TYR A 83 7.44 2.14 -4.10
N TRP A 84 6.88 3.34 -3.98
CA TRP A 84 6.21 4.04 -5.05
C TRP A 84 7.15 5.00 -5.75
N LYS A 85 7.12 4.97 -7.08
CA LYS A 85 7.87 5.88 -7.95
C LYS A 85 6.90 6.56 -8.90
N VAL A 86 6.96 7.89 -8.95
CA VAL A 86 6.27 8.66 -9.99
C VAL A 86 7.05 8.50 -11.28
N ASP A 87 6.38 8.05 -12.33
CA ASP A 87 6.95 7.93 -13.67
C ASP A 87 5.99 8.55 -14.69
N GLY A 88 6.20 9.84 -14.96
CA GLY A 88 5.33 10.65 -15.80
C GLY A 88 3.87 10.63 -15.32
N PRO A 89 2.91 10.17 -16.16
CA PRO A 89 1.50 10.09 -15.79
C PRO A 89 1.16 8.82 -14.99
N ALA A 90 2.13 8.05 -14.52
CA ALA A 90 1.90 6.80 -13.81
C ALA A 90 2.59 6.78 -12.42
N LEU A 91 1.98 6.04 -11.50
CA LEU A 91 2.58 5.60 -10.25
C LEU A 91 3.02 4.15 -10.43
N ARG A 92 4.31 3.86 -10.27
CA ARG A 92 4.88 2.52 -10.40
C ARG A 92 5.34 1.98 -9.06
N ILE A 93 5.21 0.67 -8.88
CA ILE A 93 5.77 -0.05 -7.75
C ILE A 93 7.17 -0.51 -8.16
N ALA A 94 8.17 -0.11 -7.36
CA ALA A 94 9.56 -0.48 -7.53
C ALA A 94 10.05 -1.23 -6.28
N THR A 95 11.20 -1.87 -6.40
CA THR A 95 11.87 -2.63 -5.33
C THR A 95 13.28 -2.10 -5.11
N ARG A 96 13.74 -2.12 -3.87
CA ARG A 96 15.16 -1.86 -3.52
C ARG A 96 16.00 -3.14 -3.53
N ASP A 97 15.35 -4.28 -3.56
CA ASP A 97 15.98 -5.59 -3.53
C ASP A 97 16.14 -6.11 -4.97
N PRO A 98 17.37 -6.28 -5.47
CA PRO A 98 17.63 -6.74 -6.84
C PRO A 98 17.18 -8.19 -7.07
N ASP A 99 17.02 -8.98 -6.00
CA ASP A 99 16.63 -10.38 -6.07
C ASP A 99 15.10 -10.57 -5.98
N TRP A 100 14.34 -9.47 -5.82
CA TRP A 100 12.89 -9.50 -5.71
C TRP A 100 12.21 -10.10 -6.95
N ALA A 101 11.45 -11.17 -6.75
CA ALA A 101 10.56 -11.75 -7.75
C ALA A 101 9.09 -11.68 -7.30
N PRO A 102 8.20 -10.97 -8.03
CA PRO A 102 6.79 -10.82 -7.64
C PRO A 102 5.96 -12.12 -7.73
N ASP A 103 6.50 -13.16 -8.37
CA ASP A 103 5.90 -14.48 -8.49
C ASP A 103 6.51 -15.50 -7.51
N ASN A 104 7.53 -15.12 -6.74
CA ASN A 104 8.17 -15.97 -5.74
C ASN A 104 7.42 -15.86 -4.40
N PRO A 105 6.83 -16.96 -3.88
CA PRO A 105 6.13 -16.95 -2.59
C PRO A 105 7.01 -16.54 -1.40
N GLU A 106 8.30 -16.85 -1.43
CA GLU A 106 9.24 -16.50 -0.35
C GLU A 106 9.46 -14.99 -0.28
N ASP A 107 9.62 -14.34 -1.43
CA ASP A 107 9.77 -12.89 -1.51
C ASP A 107 8.50 -12.18 -1.04
N LEU A 108 7.32 -12.67 -1.46
CA LEU A 108 6.04 -12.14 -1.00
C LEU A 108 5.88 -12.24 0.52
N ALA A 109 6.23 -13.40 1.11
CA ALA A 109 6.20 -13.60 2.55
C ALA A 109 7.21 -12.71 3.27
N TYR A 110 8.42 -12.56 2.72
CA TYR A 110 9.44 -11.67 3.24
C TYR A 110 8.99 -10.20 3.23
N ALA A 111 8.41 -9.71 2.13
CA ALA A 111 7.85 -8.36 2.06
C ALA A 111 6.74 -8.13 3.08
N ALA A 112 5.80 -9.08 3.23
CA ALA A 112 4.74 -8.99 4.23
C ALA A 112 5.32 -8.86 5.65
N LYS A 113 6.32 -9.68 5.99
CA LYS A 113 7.01 -9.61 7.29
C LYS A 113 7.70 -8.27 7.52
N ARG A 114 8.31 -7.68 6.48
CA ARG A 114 8.98 -6.37 6.56
C ARG A 114 7.99 -5.20 6.71
N ILE A 115 6.80 -5.33 6.13
CA ILE A 115 5.68 -4.37 6.28
C ILE A 115 5.11 -4.45 7.71
N GLY A 116 4.94 -5.66 8.22
CA GLY A 116 4.55 -5.96 9.59
C GLY A 116 3.60 -7.15 9.67
N ASP A 117 3.68 -7.89 10.79
CA ASP A 117 2.96 -9.16 10.98
C ASP A 117 1.48 -8.99 11.36
N GLU A 118 1.01 -7.74 11.42
CA GLU A 118 -0.36 -7.41 11.81
C GLU A 118 -1.40 -7.78 10.75
N VAL A 119 -1.00 -7.91 9.48
CA VAL A 119 -1.93 -8.18 8.39
C VAL A 119 -1.38 -9.31 7.54
N PRO A 120 -2.12 -10.43 7.36
CA PRO A 120 -1.70 -11.51 6.48
C PRO A 120 -1.68 -11.04 5.02
N LEU A 121 -0.91 -11.72 4.16
CA LEU A 121 -0.82 -11.44 2.71
C LEU A 121 -2.20 -11.26 2.05
N GLU A 122 -3.14 -12.15 2.34
CA GLU A 122 -4.49 -12.11 1.79
C GLU A 122 -5.27 -10.87 2.26
N GLY A 123 -4.96 -10.32 3.43
CA GLY A 123 -5.52 -9.05 3.92
C GLY A 123 -5.13 -7.87 3.04
N TRP A 124 -3.85 -7.80 2.64
CA TRP A 124 -3.33 -6.78 1.71
C TRP A 124 -3.88 -6.97 0.30
N ARG A 125 -3.93 -8.23 -0.18
CA ARG A 125 -4.54 -8.56 -1.47
C ARG A 125 -5.99 -8.09 -1.56
N LYS A 126 -6.79 -8.31 -0.50
CA LYS A 126 -8.20 -7.90 -0.45
C LYS A 126 -8.37 -6.37 -0.46
N LEU A 127 -7.55 -5.64 0.29
CA LEU A 127 -7.56 -4.16 0.25
C LEU A 127 -7.30 -3.66 -1.17
N ALA A 128 -6.23 -4.16 -1.78
CA ALA A 128 -5.86 -3.76 -3.14
C ALA A 128 -6.90 -4.17 -4.19
N LYS A 129 -7.51 -5.36 -4.04
CA LYS A 129 -8.58 -5.81 -4.92
C LYS A 129 -9.79 -4.90 -4.86
N GLU A 130 -10.28 -4.59 -3.66
CA GLU A 130 -11.42 -3.67 -3.48
C GLU A 130 -11.11 -2.28 -4.03
N PHE A 131 -9.88 -1.80 -3.85
CA PHE A 131 -9.41 -0.58 -4.46
C PHE A 131 -9.45 -0.63 -6.00
N ILE A 132 -8.91 -1.70 -6.62
CA ILE A 132 -8.92 -1.87 -8.09
C ILE A 132 -10.38 -1.90 -8.59
N ASP A 133 -11.22 -2.69 -7.94
CA ASP A 133 -12.63 -2.85 -8.31
C ASP A 133 -13.43 -1.53 -8.20
N ARG A 134 -12.96 -0.57 -7.39
CA ARG A 134 -13.51 0.81 -7.30
C ARG A 134 -12.90 1.76 -8.33
N PHE A 135 -11.61 1.62 -8.57
CA PHE A 135 -10.84 2.47 -9.47
C PHE A 135 -11.21 2.25 -10.94
N GLU A 136 -11.60 1.03 -11.30
CA GLU A 136 -11.98 0.64 -12.66
C GLU A 136 -13.48 0.85 -12.97
N ARG A 137 -14.28 1.35 -12.01
CA ARG A 137 -15.70 1.69 -12.21
C ARG A 137 -15.90 3.10 -12.74
#